data_AF-A0A4V1M817-F1
#
_entry.id   AF-A0A4V1M817-F1
#
_cell.length_a   1.000
_cell.length_b   1.000
_cell.length_c   1.000
_cell.angle_alpha   90.00
_cell.angle_beta   90.00
_cell.angle_gamma   90.00
#
_symmetry.space_group_name_H-M   'P 1'
#
loop_
_entity.id
_entity.type
_entity.pdbx_description
1 polymer ?
#
loop_
_entity_poly.entity_id
_entity_poly.type
_entity_poly.pdbx_seq_one_letter_code
_entity_poly.pdbx_strand_id
1 'polypeptide(L)'
;MNQQVHPFFICRQAALFALAKPVLFINFKTAKNHCMYHKVRKKIHILLHPELGETKWDKIINGFIIFLIIANVVVVILETVQPLHDKYLTFFHYFDLISVIIFTIEYLLRLWSCIHEARFEHSLYGRIRYVFSVEGIIDLLAILPFYIHSLIGLDLRVLRILRLLRFLRLFRLTAYMKSARMVKNVFVKRASELKLSVVLILFLVIIASSIMYFTEHQAQPKVFTSIPATLWWAFVTLTSVGYGDMVPITTLGKVMTAIIMLCGVAIFALPAGIITAGFLEEMQKVRQKKTVKCPNCGHSFHHDHTE
;
A
#
# COMPACT_ATOMS: atom_id res chain seq x y z
N MET A 1 31.29 12.94 15.50
CA MET A 1 32.06 11.85 16.13
C MET A 1 31.18 10.60 16.16
N ASN A 2 31.46 9.72 15.19
CA ASN A 2 30.75 8.48 14.93
C ASN A 2 31.27 7.40 15.89
N GLN A 3 30.40 6.74 16.64
CA GLN A 3 30.71 5.46 17.29
C GLN A 3 29.71 4.43 16.77
N GLN A 4 29.94 3.98 15.54
CA GLN A 4 29.35 2.76 15.02
C GLN A 4 30.07 1.57 15.66
N VAL A 5 29.50 1.02 16.73
CA VAL A 5 29.96 -0.25 17.28
C VAL A 5 29.40 -1.37 16.40
N HIS A 6 30.18 -1.76 15.39
CA HIS A 6 29.87 -2.92 14.54
C HIS A 6 29.78 -4.20 15.40
N PRO A 7 28.70 -5.00 15.30
CA PRO A 7 28.59 -6.29 15.99
C PRO A 7 29.61 -7.34 15.50
N PHE A 8 30.37 -7.04 14.43
CA PHE A 8 31.48 -7.86 13.95
C PHE A 8 32.73 -7.78 14.85
N PHE A 9 32.94 -6.68 15.59
CA PHE A 9 34.15 -6.51 16.42
C PHE A 9 34.16 -7.41 17.66
N ILE A 10 32.99 -7.69 18.23
CA ILE A 10 32.85 -8.57 19.41
C ILE A 10 33.22 -10.02 19.05
N CYS A 11 32.97 -10.44 17.80
CA CYS A 11 33.28 -11.81 17.37
C CYS A 11 34.77 -12.04 17.08
N ARG A 12 35.53 -10.99 16.72
CA ARG A 12 36.95 -11.11 16.35
C ARG A 12 37.89 -11.05 17.57
N GLN A 13 37.52 -10.29 18.61
CA GLN A 13 38.29 -10.26 19.88
C GLN A 13 38.17 -11.55 20.70
N ALA A 14 37.06 -12.30 20.55
CA ALA A 14 36.89 -13.59 21.22
C ALA A 14 37.86 -14.69 20.72
N ALA A 15 38.43 -14.54 19.52
CA ALA A 15 39.37 -15.51 18.95
C ALA A 15 40.82 -15.35 19.47
N LEU A 16 41.19 -14.16 19.95
CA LEU A 16 42.57 -13.86 20.41
C LEU A 16 42.81 -14.21 21.89
N PHE A 17 41.77 -14.54 22.66
CA PHE A 17 41.84 -14.91 24.09
C PHE A 17 41.83 -16.43 24.33
N ALA A 18 42.18 -17.24 23.32
CA ALA A 18 42.01 -18.70 23.32
C ALA A 18 43.14 -19.51 24.01
N LEU A 19 43.87 -18.95 24.98
CA LEU A 19 44.97 -19.66 25.67
C LEU A 19 44.85 -19.78 27.19
N ALA A 20 43.69 -19.48 27.80
CA ALA A 20 43.50 -19.84 29.22
C ALA A 20 42.03 -20.02 29.62
N LYS A 21 41.73 -21.21 30.18
CA LYS A 21 40.56 -21.61 31.00
C LYS A 21 39.39 -22.37 30.33
N PRO A 22 38.86 -23.42 31.00
CA PRO A 22 37.78 -24.30 30.50
C PRO A 22 36.36 -23.68 30.54
N VAL A 23 36.21 -22.42 30.95
CA VAL A 23 34.90 -21.71 31.01
C VAL A 23 34.44 -21.23 29.61
N LEU A 24 35.31 -21.27 28.61
CA LEU A 24 35.05 -20.77 27.24
C LEU A 24 34.15 -21.66 26.38
N PHE A 25 33.95 -22.94 26.73
CA PHE A 25 33.10 -23.84 25.93
C PHE A 25 31.60 -23.49 25.99
N ILE A 26 31.13 -22.96 27.12
CA ILE A 26 29.73 -22.52 27.28
C ILE A 26 29.51 -21.21 26.48
N ASN A 27 30.49 -20.30 26.49
CA ASN A 27 30.45 -19.04 25.76
C ASN A 27 30.51 -19.20 24.23
N PHE A 28 31.18 -20.23 23.73
CA PHE A 28 31.22 -20.49 22.29
C PHE A 28 29.89 -21.06 21.78
N LYS A 29 29.23 -21.91 22.58
CA LYS A 29 27.91 -22.48 22.23
C LYS A 29 26.82 -21.40 22.24
N THR A 30 26.84 -20.49 23.22
CA THR A 30 25.92 -19.34 23.28
C THR A 30 26.21 -18.32 22.16
N ALA A 31 27.47 -18.00 21.87
CA ALA A 31 27.83 -17.10 20.76
C ALA A 31 27.48 -17.68 19.37
N LYS A 32 27.69 -18.98 19.16
CA LYS A 32 27.31 -19.68 17.91
C LYS A 32 25.80 -19.76 17.76
N ASN A 33 25.06 -20.01 18.84
CA ASN A 33 23.60 -19.98 18.85
C ASN A 33 23.06 -18.56 18.59
N HIS A 34 23.69 -17.53 19.13
CA HIS A 34 23.36 -16.12 18.87
C HIS A 34 23.61 -15.75 17.40
N CYS A 35 24.73 -16.16 16.83
CA CYS A 35 25.05 -15.96 15.41
C CYS A 35 24.09 -16.72 14.48
N MET A 36 23.72 -17.95 14.83
CA MET A 36 22.75 -18.76 14.06
C MET A 36 21.34 -18.17 14.14
N TYR A 37 20.91 -17.71 15.31
CA TYR A 37 19.64 -17.02 15.53
C TYR A 37 19.54 -15.75 14.65
N HIS A 38 20.59 -14.92 14.64
CA HIS A 38 20.63 -13.73 13.78
C HIS A 38 20.58 -14.08 12.29
N LYS A 39 21.30 -15.12 11.85
CA LYS A 39 21.27 -15.58 10.45
C LYS A 39 19.89 -16.07 10.01
N VAL A 40 19.23 -16.90 10.81
CA VAL A 40 17.88 -17.42 10.51
C VAL A 40 16.87 -16.28 10.45
N ARG A 41 16.92 -15.37 11.43
CA ARG A 41 16.03 -14.21 11.49
C ARG A 41 16.24 -13.24 10.31
N LYS A 42 17.48 -13.00 9.91
CA LYS A 42 17.81 -12.22 8.70
C LYS A 42 17.30 -12.90 7.44
N LYS A 43 17.45 -14.22 7.33
CA LYS A 43 16.94 -15.00 6.18
C LYS A 43 15.42 -14.92 6.08
N ILE A 44 14.72 -15.05 7.21
CA ILE A 44 13.26 -14.90 7.26
C ILE A 44 12.82 -13.47 6.92
N HIS A 45 13.55 -12.46 7.40
CA HIS A 45 13.29 -11.07 7.03
C HIS A 45 13.37 -10.87 5.50
N ILE A 46 14.43 -11.36 4.86
CA ILE A 46 14.62 -11.28 3.40
C ILE A 46 13.52 -12.04 2.65
N LEU A 47 13.15 -13.24 3.13
CA LEU A 47 12.11 -14.08 2.53
C LEU A 47 10.74 -13.38 2.48
N LEU A 48 10.39 -12.69 3.57
CA LEU A 48 9.07 -12.06 3.76
C LEU A 48 8.98 -10.64 3.20
N HIS A 49 10.11 -10.03 2.82
CA HIS A 49 10.17 -8.71 2.20
C HIS A 49 10.51 -8.87 0.71
N PRO A 50 9.50 -8.84 -0.19
CA PRO A 50 9.67 -9.11 -1.61
C PRO A 50 10.60 -8.11 -2.33
N GLU A 51 10.90 -6.96 -1.72
CA GLU A 51 11.91 -6.01 -2.20
C GLU A 51 13.36 -6.51 -2.04
N LEU A 52 13.61 -7.45 -1.11
CA LEU A 52 14.95 -7.91 -0.72
C LEU A 52 15.31 -9.30 -1.25
N GLY A 53 14.30 -10.14 -1.53
CA GLY A 53 14.49 -11.52 -1.96
C GLY A 53 14.67 -11.68 -3.47
N GLU A 54 15.76 -12.31 -3.89
CA GLU A 54 16.05 -12.61 -5.30
C GLU A 54 15.99 -14.11 -5.62
N THR A 55 15.90 -14.98 -4.61
CA THR A 55 15.94 -16.43 -4.82
C THR A 55 14.62 -16.96 -5.39
N LYS A 56 14.68 -18.13 -6.05
CA LYS A 56 13.48 -18.80 -6.59
C LYS A 56 12.41 -19.06 -5.51
N TRP A 57 12.84 -19.44 -4.30
CA TRP A 57 11.96 -19.68 -3.16
C TRP A 57 11.26 -18.42 -2.67
N ASP A 58 11.96 -17.27 -2.66
CA ASP A 58 11.36 -15.98 -2.31
C ASP A 58 10.22 -15.64 -3.27
N LYS A 59 10.42 -15.86 -4.57
CA LYS A 59 9.38 -15.61 -5.59
C LYS A 59 8.17 -16.54 -5.43
N ILE A 60 8.41 -17.81 -5.12
CA ILE A 60 7.33 -18.81 -4.92
C ILE A 60 6.49 -18.44 -3.69
N ILE A 61 7.11 -18.16 -2.55
CA ILE A 61 6.37 -17.84 -1.31
C ILE A 61 5.61 -16.51 -1.46
N ASN A 62 6.26 -15.48 -1.99
CA ASN A 62 5.58 -14.20 -2.21
C ASN A 62 4.44 -14.35 -3.24
N GLY A 63 4.64 -15.14 -4.30
CA GLY A 63 3.59 -15.47 -5.27
C GLY A 63 2.43 -16.23 -4.64
N PHE A 64 2.71 -17.17 -3.75
CA PHE A 64 1.68 -17.89 -2.98
C PHE A 64 0.86 -16.95 -2.09
N ILE A 65 1.51 -16.01 -1.39
CA ILE A 65 0.78 -15.04 -0.54
C ILE A 65 -0.08 -14.11 -1.40
N ILE A 66 0.44 -13.61 -2.53
CA ILE A 66 -0.34 -12.79 -3.48
C ILE A 66 -1.55 -13.58 -4.01
N PHE A 67 -1.35 -14.83 -4.41
CA PHE A 67 -2.44 -15.71 -4.83
C PHE A 67 -3.48 -15.88 -3.73
N LEU A 68 -3.05 -16.11 -2.48
CA LEU A 68 -3.97 -16.25 -1.34
C LEU A 68 -4.76 -14.96 -1.08
N ILE A 69 -4.15 -13.78 -1.22
CA ILE A 69 -4.84 -12.48 -1.11
C ILE A 69 -5.90 -12.34 -2.21
N ILE A 70 -5.56 -12.62 -3.46
CA ILE A 70 -6.51 -12.54 -4.59
C ILE A 70 -7.65 -13.54 -4.40
N ALA A 71 -7.34 -14.79 -4.02
CA ALA A 71 -8.32 -15.82 -3.75
C ALA A 71 -9.27 -15.41 -2.60
N ASN A 72 -8.76 -14.77 -1.55
CA ASN A 72 -9.57 -14.21 -0.48
C ASN A 72 -10.59 -13.18 -0.98
N VAL A 73 -10.18 -12.30 -1.87
CA VAL A 73 -11.05 -11.25 -2.41
C VAL A 73 -12.13 -11.86 -3.28
N VAL A 74 -11.78 -12.83 -4.13
CA VAL A 74 -12.75 -13.59 -4.93
C VAL A 74 -13.75 -14.30 -4.01
N VAL A 75 -13.27 -14.98 -2.97
CA VAL A 75 -14.13 -15.65 -1.99
C VAL A 75 -15.09 -14.67 -1.32
N VAL A 76 -14.61 -13.49 -0.88
CA VAL A 76 -15.48 -12.47 -0.29
C VAL A 76 -16.53 -11.98 -1.29
N ILE A 77 -16.17 -11.78 -2.57
CA ILE A 77 -17.13 -11.42 -3.62
C ILE A 77 -18.18 -12.52 -3.81
N LEU A 78 -17.76 -13.79 -3.89
CA LEU A 78 -18.68 -14.92 -4.03
C LEU A 78 -19.59 -15.10 -2.81
N GLU A 79 -19.08 -14.83 -1.61
CA GLU A 79 -19.85 -14.85 -0.36
C GLU A 79 -20.98 -13.80 -0.36
N THR A 80 -20.88 -12.71 -1.13
CA THR A 80 -21.97 -11.72 -1.25
C THR A 80 -23.17 -12.22 -2.05
N VAL A 81 -23.01 -13.27 -2.85
CA VAL A 81 -24.08 -13.87 -3.67
C VAL A 81 -24.89 -14.84 -2.82
N GLN A 82 -26.12 -14.46 -2.43
CA GLN A 82 -26.98 -15.22 -1.51
C GLN A 82 -27.08 -16.72 -1.84
N PRO A 83 -27.41 -17.14 -3.09
CA PRO A 83 -27.50 -18.57 -3.42
C PRO A 83 -26.20 -19.35 -3.22
N LEU A 84 -25.04 -18.70 -3.41
CA LEU A 84 -23.74 -19.32 -3.19
C LEU A 84 -23.39 -19.37 -1.70
N HIS A 85 -23.71 -18.29 -0.97
CA HIS A 85 -23.51 -18.22 0.48
C HIS A 85 -24.20 -19.36 1.20
N ASP A 86 -25.50 -19.57 0.93
CA ASP A 86 -26.30 -20.57 1.63
C ASP A 86 -25.84 -22.00 1.28
N LYS A 87 -25.37 -22.22 0.05
CA LYS A 87 -24.92 -23.54 -0.42
C LYS A 87 -23.50 -23.90 0.06
N TYR A 88 -22.60 -22.92 0.18
CA TYR A 88 -21.17 -23.13 0.45
C TYR A 88 -20.68 -22.48 1.75
N LEU A 89 -21.58 -22.24 2.71
CA LEU A 89 -21.28 -21.57 3.99
C LEU A 89 -20.08 -22.19 4.71
N THR A 90 -20.03 -23.52 4.80
CA THR A 90 -18.94 -24.26 5.44
C THR A 90 -17.60 -24.06 4.73
N PHE A 91 -17.60 -24.06 3.40
CA PHE A 91 -16.39 -23.82 2.61
C PHE A 91 -15.85 -22.40 2.85
N PHE A 92 -16.71 -21.39 2.81
CA PHE A 92 -16.31 -20.00 3.06
C PHE A 92 -15.73 -19.81 4.47
N HIS A 93 -16.35 -20.43 5.48
CA HIS A 93 -15.85 -20.38 6.85
C HIS A 93 -14.46 -21.01 7.00
N TYR A 94 -14.26 -22.22 6.47
CA TYR A 94 -12.95 -22.88 6.56
C TYR A 94 -11.87 -22.16 5.75
N PHE A 95 -12.21 -21.65 4.57
CA PHE A 95 -11.29 -20.88 3.75
C PHE A 95 -10.85 -19.60 4.48
N ASP A 96 -11.78 -18.85 5.07
CA ASP A 96 -11.48 -17.66 5.86
C ASP A 96 -10.58 -18.01 7.05
N LEU A 97 -10.93 -19.06 7.82
CA LEU A 97 -10.13 -19.53 8.95
C LEU A 97 -8.69 -19.89 8.56
N ILE A 98 -8.52 -20.73 7.53
CA ILE A 98 -7.18 -21.18 7.09
C ILE A 98 -6.36 -19.99 6.61
N SER A 99 -6.95 -19.11 5.81
CA SER A 99 -6.24 -17.94 5.28
C SER A 99 -5.83 -16.96 6.38
N VAL A 100 -6.69 -16.72 7.37
CA VAL A 100 -6.36 -15.88 8.54
C VAL A 100 -5.24 -16.50 9.36
N ILE A 101 -5.24 -17.82 9.57
CA ILE A 101 -4.13 -18.50 10.27
C ILE A 101 -2.80 -18.26 9.53
N ILE A 102 -2.79 -18.43 8.21
CA ILE A 102 -1.60 -18.19 7.38
C ILE A 102 -1.13 -16.73 7.51
N PHE A 103 -2.04 -15.77 7.39
CA PHE A 103 -1.72 -14.35 7.50
C PHE A 103 -1.29 -13.92 8.91
N THR A 104 -1.86 -14.52 9.95
CA THR A 104 -1.41 -14.30 11.33
C THR A 104 0.00 -14.82 11.54
N ILE A 105 0.32 -16.02 11.04
CA ILE A 105 1.68 -16.57 11.12
C ILE A 105 2.66 -15.66 10.37
N GLU A 106 2.32 -15.24 9.15
CA GLU A 106 3.12 -14.29 8.37
C GLU A 106 3.36 -12.98 9.13
N TYR A 107 2.31 -12.38 9.71
CA TYR A 107 2.41 -11.14 10.48
C TYR A 107 3.30 -11.31 11.72
N LEU A 108 3.16 -12.41 12.46
CA LEU A 108 4.01 -12.72 13.61
C LEU A 108 5.47 -12.91 13.20
N LEU A 109 5.73 -13.57 12.06
CA LEU A 109 7.09 -13.71 11.52
C LEU A 109 7.69 -12.38 11.07
N ARG A 110 6.88 -11.47 10.50
CA ARG A 110 7.31 -10.10 10.15
C ARG A 110 7.63 -9.29 11.41
N LEU A 111 6.73 -9.28 12.39
CA LEU A 111 6.94 -8.62 13.68
C LEU A 111 8.15 -9.20 14.44
N TRP A 112 8.39 -10.50 14.32
CA TRP A 112 9.57 -11.13 14.89
C TRP A 112 10.83 -10.80 14.09
N SER A 113 10.80 -10.65 12.76
CA SER A 113 12.00 -10.44 11.94
C SER A 113 12.39 -8.97 11.73
N CYS A 114 11.49 -8.01 12.02
CA CYS A 114 11.63 -6.57 11.73
C CYS A 114 12.87 -5.87 12.33
N ILE A 115 13.49 -6.44 13.37
CA ILE A 115 14.62 -5.83 14.11
C ILE A 115 15.90 -5.70 13.27
N HIS A 116 15.96 -6.37 12.10
CA HIS A 116 17.08 -6.21 11.17
C HIS A 116 17.03 -4.94 10.33
N GLU A 117 15.91 -4.21 10.32
CA GLU A 117 15.89 -2.87 9.74
C GLU A 117 16.48 -1.86 10.74
N ALA A 118 17.35 -0.98 10.24
CA ALA A 118 17.93 0.13 11.01
C ALA A 118 16.87 1.03 11.68
N ARG A 119 15.63 1.00 11.19
CA ARG A 119 14.50 1.77 11.73
C ARG A 119 13.90 1.15 13.01
N PHE A 120 14.17 -0.14 13.28
CA PHE A 120 13.53 -0.94 14.33
C PHE A 120 14.52 -1.71 15.23
N GLU A 121 15.77 -1.23 15.36
CA GLU A 121 16.85 -1.97 16.06
C GLU A 121 16.57 -2.29 17.54
N HIS A 122 15.75 -1.49 18.24
CA HIS A 122 15.42 -1.75 19.64
C HIS A 122 14.47 -2.95 19.82
N SER A 123 14.81 -3.84 20.77
CA SER A 123 14.13 -5.15 20.95
C SER A 123 12.60 -5.09 21.06
N LEU A 124 12.07 -4.23 21.94
CA LEU A 124 10.63 -4.09 22.19
C LEU A 124 10.05 -2.85 21.48
N TYR A 125 10.73 -1.72 21.59
CA TYR A 125 10.29 -0.46 21.02
C TYR A 125 10.26 -0.49 19.48
N GLY A 126 11.21 -1.21 18.85
CA GLY A 126 11.22 -1.42 17.40
C GLY A 126 10.01 -2.23 16.91
N ARG A 127 9.57 -3.23 17.69
CA ARG A 127 8.38 -4.03 17.36
C ARG A 127 7.10 -3.22 17.49
N ILE A 128 6.95 -2.45 18.57
CA ILE A 128 5.80 -1.55 18.75
C ILE A 128 5.74 -0.54 17.59
N ARG A 129 6.89 0.04 17.24
CA ARG A 129 6.98 0.95 16.09
C ARG A 129 6.62 0.27 14.76
N TYR A 130 6.92 -1.02 14.59
CA TYR A 130 6.49 -1.79 13.41
C TYR A 130 4.97 -1.97 13.37
N VAL A 131 4.33 -2.30 14.50
CA VAL A 131 2.85 -2.44 14.57
C VAL A 131 2.15 -1.16 14.12
N PHE A 132 2.67 0.01 14.50
CA PHE A 132 2.15 1.32 14.09
C PHE A 132 2.68 1.83 12.75
N SER A 133 3.45 1.02 12.02
CA SER A 133 3.87 1.36 10.66
C SER A 133 2.76 1.07 9.66
N VAL A 134 2.78 1.72 8.48
CA VAL A 134 1.77 1.52 7.43
C VAL A 134 1.63 0.04 7.05
N GLU A 135 2.75 -0.67 6.90
CA GLU A 135 2.77 -2.10 6.56
C GLU A 135 2.20 -2.96 7.70
N GLY A 136 2.60 -2.68 8.94
CA GLY A 136 2.08 -3.39 10.12
C GLY A 136 0.57 -3.17 10.34
N ILE A 137 0.09 -1.95 10.12
CA ILE A 137 -1.35 -1.62 10.22
C ILE A 137 -2.14 -2.35 9.13
N ILE A 138 -1.65 -2.38 7.89
CA ILE A 138 -2.32 -3.09 6.79
C ILE A 138 -2.41 -4.59 7.09
N ASP A 139 -1.34 -5.18 7.60
CA ASP A 139 -1.31 -6.60 7.98
C ASP A 139 -2.24 -6.90 9.17
N LEU A 140 -2.28 -6.00 10.17
CA LEU A 140 -3.19 -6.12 11.31
C LEU A 140 -4.66 -6.01 10.89
N LEU A 141 -5.01 -5.00 10.08
CA LEU A 141 -6.37 -4.79 9.58
C LEU A 141 -6.87 -5.94 8.71
N ALA A 142 -5.97 -6.71 8.09
CA ALA A 142 -6.34 -7.87 7.29
C ALA A 142 -6.82 -9.06 8.12
N ILE A 143 -6.25 -9.28 9.31
CA ILE A 143 -6.60 -10.39 10.21
C ILE A 143 -7.63 -10.00 11.27
N LEU A 144 -7.68 -8.72 11.63
CA LEU A 144 -8.50 -8.18 12.71
C LEU A 144 -10.01 -8.52 12.61
N PRO A 145 -10.67 -8.46 11.43
CA PRO A 145 -12.10 -8.71 11.33
C PRO A 145 -12.50 -10.12 11.80
N PHE A 146 -11.66 -11.12 11.55
CA PHE A 146 -11.91 -12.51 11.98
C PHE A 146 -11.84 -12.64 13.50
N TYR A 147 -10.80 -12.08 14.13
CA TYR A 147 -10.66 -12.12 15.59
C TYR A 147 -11.75 -11.32 16.31
N ILE A 148 -12.14 -10.15 15.79
CA ILE A 148 -13.26 -9.38 16.35
C ILE A 148 -14.57 -10.19 16.25
N HIS A 149 -14.84 -10.80 15.11
CA HIS A 149 -16.03 -11.62 14.92
C HIS A 149 -16.07 -12.80 15.90
N SER A 150 -14.95 -13.51 16.06
CA SER A 150 -14.85 -14.69 16.92
C SER A 150 -14.87 -14.37 18.42
N LEU A 151 -14.39 -13.20 18.85
CA LEU A 151 -14.24 -12.85 20.27
C LEU A 151 -15.45 -12.11 20.84
N ILE A 152 -16.12 -11.26 20.05
CA ILE A 152 -17.04 -10.26 20.62
C ILE A 152 -18.52 -10.64 20.49
N GLY A 153 -18.90 -11.72 19.78
CA GLY A 153 -20.30 -12.20 19.77
C GLY A 153 -21.33 -11.10 19.45
N LEU A 154 -20.98 -10.17 18.57
CA LEU A 154 -21.67 -8.88 18.41
C LEU A 154 -22.99 -8.97 17.65
N ASP A 155 -23.80 -7.93 17.85
CA ASP A 155 -25.02 -7.62 17.11
C ASP A 155 -24.88 -7.80 15.59
N LEU A 156 -25.94 -8.31 14.94
CA LEU A 156 -25.99 -8.61 13.50
C LEU A 156 -25.62 -7.41 12.60
N ARG A 157 -25.82 -6.17 13.07
CA ARG A 157 -25.45 -4.94 12.36
C ARG A 157 -23.95 -4.72 12.32
N VAL A 158 -23.26 -4.91 13.44
CA VAL A 158 -21.80 -4.75 13.52
C VAL A 158 -21.13 -5.84 12.70
N LEU A 159 -21.67 -7.07 12.73
CA LEU A 159 -21.20 -8.17 11.89
C LEU A 159 -21.24 -7.83 10.40
N ARG A 160 -22.21 -7.03 9.93
CA ARG A 160 -22.28 -6.60 8.52
C ARG A 160 -21.15 -5.67 8.13
N ILE A 161 -20.80 -4.70 8.98
CA ILE A 161 -19.71 -3.76 8.72
C ILE A 161 -18.36 -4.47 8.80
N LEU A 162 -18.18 -5.40 9.76
CA LEU A 162 -16.95 -6.19 9.87
C LEU A 162 -16.66 -7.03 8.63
N ARG A 163 -17.69 -7.51 7.91
CA ARG A 163 -17.52 -8.20 6.62
C ARG A 163 -16.87 -7.28 5.58
N LEU A 164 -17.22 -5.99 5.55
CA LEU A 164 -16.61 -5.03 4.62
C LEU A 164 -15.13 -4.79 4.95
N LEU A 165 -14.74 -4.89 6.23
CA LEU A 165 -13.33 -4.78 6.62
C LEU A 165 -12.47 -5.91 6.05
N ARG A 166 -13.07 -7.05 5.64
CA ARG A 166 -12.32 -8.13 4.94
C ARG A 166 -11.75 -7.65 3.60
N PHE A 167 -12.37 -6.66 2.93
CA PHE A 167 -11.80 -6.06 1.72
C PHE A 167 -10.51 -5.29 2.00
N LEU A 168 -10.24 -4.89 3.25
CA LEU A 168 -8.98 -4.25 3.61
C LEU A 168 -7.77 -5.17 3.37
N ARG A 169 -7.98 -6.50 3.29
CA ARG A 169 -6.94 -7.47 2.87
C ARG A 169 -6.36 -7.13 1.49
N LEU A 170 -7.10 -6.46 0.61
CA LEU A 170 -6.59 -5.97 -0.69
C LEU A 170 -5.41 -5.02 -0.54
N PHE A 171 -5.40 -4.18 0.50
CA PHE A 171 -4.31 -3.24 0.72
C PHE A 171 -2.97 -3.95 0.95
N ARG A 172 -2.97 -5.23 1.39
CA ARG A 172 -1.74 -6.01 1.51
C ARG A 172 -0.99 -6.12 0.18
N LEU A 173 -1.68 -6.15 -0.96
CA LEU A 173 -1.04 -6.20 -2.28
C LEU A 173 -0.03 -5.07 -2.49
N THR A 174 -0.29 -3.89 -1.91
CA THR A 174 0.61 -2.75 -2.02
C THR A 174 2.00 -3.03 -1.42
N ALA A 175 2.09 -3.85 -0.36
CA ALA A 175 3.36 -4.24 0.24
C ALA A 175 4.16 -5.22 -0.64
N TYR A 176 3.51 -5.89 -1.60
CA TYR A 176 4.13 -6.83 -2.53
C TYR A 176 4.53 -6.18 -3.86
N MET A 177 4.04 -4.98 -4.13
CA MET A 177 4.41 -4.22 -5.31
C MET A 177 5.77 -3.54 -5.10
N LYS A 178 6.83 -4.02 -5.78
CA LYS A 178 8.15 -3.36 -5.78
C LYS A 178 8.08 -1.87 -6.13
N SER A 179 7.10 -1.50 -6.96
CA SER A 179 6.86 -0.12 -7.38
C SER A 179 6.08 0.72 -6.37
N ALA A 180 5.52 0.15 -5.30
CA ALA A 180 4.76 0.92 -4.31
C ALA A 180 5.60 2.01 -3.63
N ARG A 181 6.89 1.74 -3.40
CA ARG A 181 7.82 2.75 -2.89
C ARG A 181 8.00 3.91 -3.87
N MET A 182 8.04 3.64 -5.18
CA MET A 182 8.08 4.66 -6.22
C MET A 182 6.80 5.50 -6.20
N VAL A 183 5.63 4.85 -6.18
CA VAL A 183 4.33 5.52 -6.08
C VAL A 183 4.32 6.46 -4.87
N LYS A 184 4.64 5.93 -3.67
CA LYS A 184 4.73 6.72 -2.45
C LYS A 184 5.66 7.92 -2.58
N ASN A 185 6.85 7.73 -3.17
CA ASN A 185 7.81 8.80 -3.36
C ASN A 185 7.27 9.89 -4.28
N VAL A 186 6.56 9.54 -5.36
CA VAL A 186 5.93 10.50 -6.26
C VAL A 186 4.89 11.33 -5.51
N PHE A 187 3.97 10.69 -4.78
CA PHE A 187 2.94 11.40 -4.01
C PHE A 187 3.53 12.29 -2.93
N VAL A 188 4.56 11.83 -2.21
CA VAL A 188 5.20 12.64 -1.15
C VAL A 188 5.96 13.83 -1.73
N LYS A 189 6.72 13.63 -2.82
CA LYS A 189 7.51 14.69 -3.45
C LYS A 189 6.64 15.72 -4.17
N ARG A 190 5.52 15.29 -4.77
CA ARG A 190 4.58 16.15 -5.52
C ARG A 190 3.35 16.55 -4.70
N ALA A 191 3.36 16.36 -3.38
CA ALA A 191 2.20 16.60 -2.53
C ALA A 191 1.68 18.04 -2.60
N SER A 192 2.57 19.04 -2.71
CA SER A 192 2.19 20.45 -2.84
C SER A 192 1.41 20.73 -4.13
N GLU A 193 1.93 20.25 -5.26
CA GLU A 193 1.30 20.40 -6.59
C GLU A 193 -0.02 19.65 -6.67
N LEU A 194 -0.07 18.41 -6.15
CA LEU A 194 -1.30 17.63 -6.11
C LEU A 194 -2.36 18.29 -5.22
N LYS A 195 -2.00 18.80 -4.04
CA LYS A 195 -2.93 19.56 -3.19
C LYS A 195 -3.49 20.77 -3.92
N LEU A 196 -2.65 21.53 -4.62
CA LEU A 196 -3.11 22.68 -5.40
C LEU A 196 -4.10 22.24 -6.50
N SER A 197 -3.79 21.16 -7.23
CA SER A 197 -4.68 20.63 -8.28
C SER A 197 -6.05 20.20 -7.73
N VAL A 198 -6.10 19.57 -6.56
CA VAL A 198 -7.36 19.17 -5.91
C VAL A 198 -8.17 20.39 -5.50
N VAL A 199 -7.52 21.43 -4.94
CA VAL A 199 -8.20 22.68 -4.58
C VAL A 199 -8.81 23.37 -5.81
N LEU A 200 -8.07 23.42 -6.94
CA LEU A 200 -8.58 23.97 -8.20
C LEU A 200 -9.77 23.18 -8.74
N ILE A 201 -9.73 21.85 -8.68
CA ILE A 201 -10.84 20.98 -9.08
C ILE A 201 -12.07 21.25 -8.21
N LEU A 202 -11.91 21.29 -6.88
CA LEU A 202 -13.02 21.55 -5.96
C LEU A 202 -13.65 22.93 -6.22
N PHE A 203 -12.82 23.94 -6.43
CA PHE A 203 -13.28 25.29 -6.75
C PHE A 203 -14.07 25.32 -8.07
N LEU A 204 -13.55 24.68 -9.12
CA LEU A 204 -14.23 24.56 -10.40
C LEU A 204 -15.58 23.85 -10.26
N VAL A 205 -15.62 22.72 -9.55
CA VAL A 205 -16.85 21.93 -9.35
C VAL A 205 -17.92 22.77 -8.63
N ILE A 206 -17.54 23.52 -7.60
CA ILE A 206 -18.48 24.38 -6.86
C ILE A 206 -19.00 25.52 -7.74
N ILE A 207 -18.13 26.19 -8.49
CA ILE A 207 -18.53 27.26 -9.42
C ILE A 207 -19.44 26.72 -10.52
N ALA A 208 -19.02 25.64 -11.19
CA ALA A 208 -19.78 25.01 -12.25
C ALA A 208 -21.18 24.60 -11.78
N SER A 209 -21.27 24.03 -10.57
CA SER A 209 -22.55 23.61 -10.00
C SER A 209 -23.44 24.79 -9.64
N SER A 210 -22.85 25.86 -9.11
CA SER A 210 -23.59 27.07 -8.76
C SER A 210 -24.14 27.76 -10.01
N ILE A 211 -23.30 27.94 -11.04
CA ILE A 211 -23.72 28.48 -12.35
C ILE A 211 -24.85 27.63 -12.91
N MET A 212 -24.68 26.30 -12.96
CA MET A 212 -25.66 25.41 -13.57
C MET A 212 -27.00 25.43 -12.82
N TYR A 213 -26.95 25.44 -11.49
CA TYR A 213 -28.15 25.61 -10.65
C TYR A 213 -28.88 26.90 -11.00
N PHE A 214 -28.19 28.05 -11.02
CA PHE A 214 -28.84 29.33 -11.31
C PHE A 214 -29.38 29.42 -12.75
N THR A 215 -28.76 28.74 -13.72
CA THR A 215 -29.22 28.74 -15.11
C THR A 215 -30.37 27.76 -15.37
N GLU A 216 -30.40 26.60 -14.71
CA GLU A 216 -31.34 25.52 -15.04
C GLU A 216 -32.44 25.31 -14.00
N HIS A 217 -32.28 25.76 -12.75
CA HIS A 217 -33.25 25.48 -11.68
C HIS A 217 -34.65 25.99 -12.02
N GLN A 218 -34.78 27.17 -12.65
CA GLN A 218 -36.08 27.71 -13.03
C GLN A 218 -36.79 26.86 -14.10
N ALA A 219 -36.03 26.30 -15.05
CA ALA A 219 -36.57 25.47 -16.12
C ALA A 219 -36.80 24.02 -15.67
N GLN A 220 -35.97 23.52 -14.77
CA GLN A 220 -35.95 22.12 -14.33
C GLN A 220 -35.74 21.98 -12.81
N PRO A 221 -36.68 22.47 -11.97
CA PRO A 221 -36.50 22.52 -10.52
C PRO A 221 -36.43 21.13 -9.87
N LYS A 222 -36.99 20.10 -10.52
CA LYS A 222 -36.94 18.70 -10.05
C LYS A 222 -35.61 18.00 -10.34
N VAL A 223 -34.88 18.45 -11.37
CA VAL A 223 -33.57 17.90 -11.76
C VAL A 223 -32.48 18.65 -11.00
N PHE A 224 -32.41 19.96 -11.20
CA PHE A 224 -31.44 20.84 -10.54
C PHE A 224 -32.00 21.36 -9.21
N THR A 225 -32.26 20.47 -8.25
CA THR A 225 -32.99 20.81 -7.00
C THR A 225 -32.24 21.76 -6.08
N SER A 226 -30.91 21.63 -5.98
CA SER A 226 -30.06 22.41 -5.09
C SER A 226 -28.62 22.44 -5.61
N ILE A 227 -27.81 23.38 -5.12
CA ILE A 227 -26.38 23.43 -5.47
C ILE A 227 -25.67 22.10 -5.12
N PRO A 228 -25.86 21.49 -3.92
CA PRO A 228 -25.24 20.21 -3.62
C PRO A 228 -25.69 19.06 -4.54
N ALA A 229 -26.98 19.02 -4.92
CA ALA A 229 -27.44 18.04 -5.91
C ALA A 229 -26.79 18.26 -7.28
N THR A 230 -26.54 19.52 -7.64
CA THR A 230 -25.88 19.89 -8.91
C THR A 230 -24.38 19.57 -8.91
N LEU A 231 -23.74 19.39 -7.73
CA LEU A 231 -22.36 18.88 -7.64
C LEU A 231 -22.20 17.53 -8.34
N TRP A 232 -23.22 16.65 -8.25
CA TRP A 232 -23.22 15.37 -8.96
C TRP A 232 -23.08 15.58 -10.47
N TRP A 233 -23.90 16.46 -11.06
CA TRP A 233 -23.80 16.82 -12.47
C TRP A 233 -22.40 17.34 -12.84
N ALA A 234 -21.83 18.23 -12.02
CA ALA A 234 -20.50 18.78 -12.29
C ALA A 234 -19.42 17.69 -12.24
N PHE A 235 -19.44 16.77 -11.27
CA PHE A 235 -18.50 15.65 -11.24
C PHE A 235 -18.66 14.75 -12.46
N VAL A 236 -19.88 14.31 -12.77
CA VAL A 236 -20.17 13.40 -13.90
C VAL A 236 -19.76 14.04 -15.25
N THR A 237 -20.00 15.34 -15.40
CA THR A 237 -19.68 16.07 -16.63
C THR A 237 -18.17 16.35 -16.76
N LEU A 238 -17.53 16.86 -15.71
CA LEU A 238 -16.11 17.23 -15.74
C LEU A 238 -15.18 16.02 -15.78
N THR A 239 -15.62 14.88 -15.24
CA THR A 239 -14.90 13.60 -15.36
C THR A 239 -15.20 12.87 -16.67
N SER A 240 -15.98 13.47 -17.58
CA SER A 240 -16.37 12.91 -18.88
C SER A 240 -17.15 11.59 -18.83
N VAL A 241 -17.80 11.27 -17.69
CA VAL A 241 -18.65 10.07 -17.56
C VAL A 241 -19.99 10.27 -18.26
N GLY A 242 -20.66 11.38 -18.00
CA GLY A 242 -21.88 11.78 -18.73
C GLY A 242 -23.04 10.77 -18.68
N TYR A 243 -23.52 10.38 -17.50
CA TYR A 243 -24.66 9.45 -17.37
C TYR A 243 -25.94 9.91 -18.08
N GLY A 244 -26.12 11.22 -18.29
CA GLY A 244 -27.28 11.79 -18.98
C GLY A 244 -28.55 11.91 -18.12
N ASP A 245 -28.43 11.68 -16.82
CA ASP A 245 -29.49 11.84 -15.81
C ASP A 245 -29.77 13.31 -15.46
N MET A 246 -28.77 14.18 -15.59
CA MET A 246 -28.88 15.63 -15.45
C MET A 246 -28.28 16.32 -16.67
N VAL A 247 -29.10 17.03 -17.46
CA VAL A 247 -28.67 17.72 -18.69
C VAL A 247 -29.32 19.09 -18.77
N PRO A 248 -28.59 20.16 -19.10
CA PRO A 248 -29.16 21.49 -19.30
C PRO A 248 -30.07 21.52 -20.53
N ILE A 249 -31.27 22.07 -20.38
CA ILE A 249 -32.20 22.27 -21.51
C ILE A 249 -32.18 23.72 -22.01
N THR A 250 -31.82 24.68 -21.16
CA THR A 250 -31.81 26.10 -21.53
C THR A 250 -30.63 26.41 -22.46
N THR A 251 -30.82 27.39 -23.35
CA THR A 251 -29.75 27.85 -24.25
C THR A 251 -28.55 28.37 -23.45
N LEU A 252 -28.80 29.13 -22.38
CA LEU A 252 -27.77 29.66 -21.50
C LEU A 252 -27.01 28.52 -20.79
N GLY A 253 -27.72 27.56 -20.21
CA GLY A 253 -27.11 26.40 -19.55
C GLY A 253 -26.25 25.57 -20.50
N LYS A 254 -26.67 25.38 -21.75
CA LYS A 254 -25.85 24.70 -22.79
C LYS A 254 -24.57 25.46 -23.12
N VAL A 255 -24.64 26.78 -23.30
CA VAL A 255 -23.46 27.63 -23.54
C VAL A 255 -22.50 27.59 -22.36
N MET A 256 -23.01 27.76 -21.14
CA MET A 256 -22.19 27.69 -19.92
C MET A 256 -21.56 26.30 -19.76
N THR A 257 -22.30 25.23 -20.06
CA THR A 257 -21.79 23.86 -20.02
C THR A 257 -20.65 23.65 -21.00
N ALA A 258 -20.76 24.16 -22.23
CA ALA A 258 -19.67 24.07 -23.21
C ALA A 258 -18.38 24.73 -22.71
N ILE A 259 -18.49 25.93 -22.11
CA ILE A 259 -17.33 26.65 -21.52
C ILE A 259 -16.76 25.87 -20.34
N ILE A 260 -17.63 25.43 -19.42
CA ILE A 260 -17.25 24.67 -18.22
C ILE A 260 -16.54 23.37 -18.60
N MET A 261 -17.02 22.64 -19.61
CA MET A 261 -16.39 21.41 -20.08
C MET A 261 -14.98 21.67 -20.63
N LEU A 262 -14.79 22.73 -21.42
CA LEU A 262 -13.48 23.08 -21.97
C LEU A 262 -12.47 23.40 -20.85
N CYS A 263 -12.86 24.23 -19.88
CA CYS A 263 -12.03 24.53 -18.71
C CYS A 263 -11.81 23.30 -17.83
N GLY A 264 -12.84 22.45 -17.72
CA GLY A 264 -12.85 21.23 -16.95
C GLY A 264 -11.80 20.24 -17.37
N VAL A 265 -11.75 19.92 -18.66
CA VAL A 265 -10.76 18.99 -19.21
C VAL A 265 -9.33 19.46 -18.90
N ALA A 266 -9.05 20.76 -19.03
CA ALA A 266 -7.73 21.32 -18.74
C ALA A 266 -7.35 21.16 -17.26
N ILE A 267 -8.26 21.44 -16.32
CA ILE A 267 -7.98 21.39 -14.88
C ILE A 267 -7.93 19.94 -14.38
N PHE A 268 -8.83 19.06 -14.83
CA PHE A 268 -8.84 17.64 -14.45
C PHE A 268 -7.65 16.86 -15.03
N ALA A 269 -7.01 17.34 -16.10
CA ALA A 269 -5.78 16.75 -16.62
C ALA A 269 -4.55 17.02 -15.73
N LEU A 270 -4.58 18.05 -14.87
CA LEU A 270 -3.41 18.45 -14.06
C LEU A 270 -2.92 17.35 -13.11
N PRO A 271 -3.76 16.70 -12.27
CA PRO A 271 -3.27 15.66 -11.36
C PRO A 271 -2.64 14.49 -12.11
N ALA A 272 -3.24 14.08 -13.24
CA ALA A 272 -2.69 13.02 -14.09
C ALA A 272 -1.33 13.40 -14.68
N GLY A 273 -1.18 14.65 -15.16
CA GLY A 273 0.08 15.18 -15.66
C GLY A 273 1.18 15.24 -14.59
N ILE A 274 0.85 15.73 -13.39
CA ILE A 274 1.79 15.82 -12.24
C ILE A 274 2.27 14.42 -11.83
N ILE A 275 1.35 13.46 -11.71
CA ILE A 275 1.68 12.07 -11.38
C ILE A 275 2.59 11.46 -12.45
N THR A 276 2.25 11.66 -13.72
CA THR A 276 3.02 11.13 -14.86
C THR A 276 4.44 11.69 -14.86
N ALA A 277 4.60 13.01 -14.74
CA ALA A 277 5.92 13.66 -14.64
C ALA A 277 6.72 13.13 -13.44
N GLY A 278 6.07 12.96 -12.29
CA GLY A 278 6.70 12.39 -11.09
C GLY A 278 7.19 10.96 -11.31
N PHE A 279 6.41 10.10 -11.97
CA PHE A 279 6.85 8.75 -12.32
C PHE A 279 8.02 8.76 -13.29
N LEU A 280 7.97 9.58 -14.34
CA LEU A 280 9.08 9.69 -15.31
C LEU A 280 10.38 10.08 -14.61
N GLU A 281 10.34 11.06 -13.70
CA GLU A 281 11.53 11.47 -12.95
C GLU A 281 12.07 10.38 -12.02
N GLU A 282 11.20 9.67 -11.29
CA GLU A 282 11.66 8.59 -10.41
C GLU A 282 12.23 7.41 -11.22
N MET A 283 11.63 7.08 -12.37
CA MET A 283 12.16 6.06 -13.28
C MET A 283 13.52 6.46 -13.86
N GLN A 284 13.71 7.73 -14.26
CA GLN A 284 15.00 8.25 -14.74
C GLN A 284 16.07 8.19 -13.65
N LYS A 285 15.74 8.56 -12.40
CA LYS A 285 16.68 8.45 -11.26
C LYS A 285 17.11 7.01 -11.00
N VAL A 286 16.19 6.06 -11.10
CA VAL A 286 16.51 4.62 -10.97
C VAL A 286 17.44 4.17 -12.10
N ARG A 287 17.21 4.64 -13.34
CA ARG A 287 18.07 4.32 -14.50
C ARG A 287 19.48 4.92 -14.36
N GLN A 288 19.60 6.18 -13.92
CA GLN A 288 20.89 6.85 -13.71
C GLN A 288 21.73 6.22 -12.59
N LYS A 289 21.09 5.72 -11.52
CA LYS A 289 21.81 4.98 -10.47
C LYS A 289 22.44 3.67 -10.95
N LYS A 290 21.91 3.08 -12.03
CA LYS A 290 22.47 1.87 -12.65
C LYS A 290 23.60 2.17 -13.65
N THR A 291 23.81 3.43 -14.02
CA THR A 291 24.92 3.82 -14.89
C THR A 291 26.10 4.29 -14.06
N VAL A 292 27.18 3.51 -14.06
CA VAL A 292 28.45 3.89 -13.42
C VAL A 292 29.34 4.53 -14.47
N LYS A 293 29.90 5.71 -14.18
CA LYS A 293 30.89 6.36 -15.04
C LYS A 293 32.29 5.90 -14.64
N CYS A 294 33.09 5.46 -15.60
CA CYS A 294 34.49 5.13 -15.34
C CYS A 294 35.28 6.41 -15.00
N PRO A 295 36.01 6.46 -13.87
CA PRO A 295 36.78 7.64 -13.47
C PRO A 295 37.97 7.92 -14.39
N ASN A 296 38.43 6.93 -15.17
CA ASN A 296 39.59 7.07 -16.05
C ASN A 296 39.25 7.57 -17.46
N CYS A 297 38.12 7.12 -18.04
CA CYS A 297 37.75 7.46 -19.43
C CYS A 297 36.39 8.17 -19.59
N GLY A 298 35.61 8.33 -18.52
CA GLY A 298 34.32 9.01 -18.55
C GLY A 298 33.18 8.25 -19.23
N HIS A 299 33.45 7.08 -19.83
CA HIS A 299 32.42 6.27 -20.47
C HIS A 299 31.43 5.72 -19.45
N SER A 300 30.14 5.72 -19.80
CA SER A 300 29.07 5.20 -18.94
C SER A 300 28.83 3.73 -19.26
N PHE A 301 28.76 2.91 -18.20
CA PHE A 301 28.48 1.48 -18.28
C PHE A 301 27.15 1.19 -17.57
N HIS A 302 26.28 0.41 -18.21
CA HIS A 302 25.09 -0.13 -17.55
C HIS A 302 25.50 -1.32 -16.70
N HIS A 303 25.29 -1.23 -15.38
CA HIS A 303 25.49 -2.35 -14.48
C HIS A 303 24.29 -3.30 -14.63
N ASP A 304 24.31 -4.15 -15.67
CA ASP A 304 23.33 -5.23 -15.78
C ASP A 304 23.71 -6.32 -14.79
N HIS A 305 22.85 -6.55 -13.80
CA HIS A 305 22.92 -7.73 -12.95
C HIS A 305 22.45 -8.94 -13.77
N THR A 306 23.32 -9.44 -14.64
CA THR A 306 23.27 -10.83 -15.09
C THR A 306 24.24 -11.62 -14.23
N GLU A 307 23.71 -12.21 -13.14
CA GLU A 307 24.09 -13.52 -12.57
C GLU A 307 23.22 -13.83 -11.34
#